data_AF-A0A932AMP6-F1
#
_entry.id   AF-A0A932AMP6-F1
#
_cell.length_a   1.000
_cell.length_b   1.000
_cell.length_c   1.000
_cell.angle_alpha   90.00
_cell.angle_beta   90.00
_cell.angle_gamma   90.00
#
_symmetry.space_group_name_H-M   'P 1'
#
loop_
_entity.id
_entity.type
_entity.pdbx_description
1 polymer ?
#
loop_
_entity_poly.entity_id
_entity_poly.type
_entity_poly.pdbx_seq_one_letter_code
_entity_poly.pdbx_strand_id
1 'polypeptide(L)'
;MNPLVLVSLASGCELACGRCRRNGPHPHRSLPLIVAESALAGAARLGYQRAVIAGVSLAERTDVERARRRARAENLAVLVVGGAPPGAAVEHAWDPMTRVHPIPGAVGARFAEVVPVLDVAADGTVAPFSVQIAPRLHLGSLHEAPLEDLARRWSRDRADDLRLVLARAIAPHGAAPHGAGPRAGRWLADLVAASHAVEAPPSRRAGGAASSERFDIERPKDRWQGVTRARRATK
;
A
#
# COMPACT_ATOMS: atom_id res chain seq x y z
N MET A 1 -8.37 -4.37 -14.98
CA MET A 1 -7.09 -3.62 -14.91
C MET A 1 -5.98 -4.64 -14.79
N ASN A 2 -4.85 -4.43 -15.47
CA ASN A 2 -3.69 -5.32 -15.31
C ASN A 2 -2.92 -4.90 -14.06
N PRO A 3 -2.89 -5.73 -13.00
CA PRO A 3 -2.26 -5.38 -11.74
C PRO A 3 -0.76 -5.13 -11.91
N LEU A 4 -0.26 -4.09 -11.24
CA LEU A 4 1.09 -3.59 -11.34
C LEU A 4 1.80 -3.54 -9.98
N VAL A 5 3.03 -4.01 -9.93
CA VAL A 5 3.96 -3.72 -8.81
C VAL A 5 4.97 -2.65 -9.23
N LEU A 6 5.16 -1.63 -8.40
CA LEU A 6 6.21 -0.62 -8.52
C LEU A 6 7.31 -0.96 -7.52
N VAL A 7 8.54 -1.16 -7.98
CA VAL A 7 9.71 -1.44 -7.14
C VAL A 7 10.69 -0.30 -7.30
N SER A 8 10.95 0.41 -6.20
CA SER A 8 11.92 1.49 -6.15
C SER A 8 13.24 0.95 -5.63
N LEU A 9 14.27 0.94 -6.48
CA LEU A 9 15.60 0.45 -6.10
C LEU A 9 16.36 1.45 -5.23
N ALA A 10 16.08 2.74 -5.40
CA ALA A 10 16.70 3.79 -4.61
C ALA A 10 15.71 4.89 -4.23
N SER A 11 15.92 5.50 -3.07
CA SER A 11 15.30 6.75 -2.66
C SER A 11 16.34 7.87 -2.67
N GLY A 12 15.90 9.06 -3.07
CA GLY A 12 16.78 10.21 -3.26
C GLY A 12 17.25 10.28 -4.72
N CYS A 13 16.74 11.25 -5.46
CA CYS A 13 17.30 11.64 -6.73
C CYS A 13 18.21 12.85 -6.48
N GLU A 14 19.42 12.83 -7.03
CA GLU A 14 20.33 13.99 -7.01
C GLU A 14 19.72 15.21 -7.71
N LEU A 15 18.71 14.99 -8.55
CA LEU A 15 17.95 16.06 -9.20
C LEU A 15 16.87 16.59 -8.23
N ALA A 16 17.12 17.79 -7.70
CA ALA A 16 16.17 18.60 -6.93
C ALA A 16 15.02 19.14 -7.82
N CYS A 17 14.32 18.25 -8.52
CA CYS A 17 13.19 18.68 -9.34
C CYS A 17 12.04 19.13 -8.43
N GLY A 18 11.65 20.40 -8.55
CA GLY A 18 10.65 21.05 -7.69
C GLY A 18 9.24 20.44 -7.71
N ARG A 19 9.00 19.36 -8.47
CA ARG A 19 7.74 18.61 -8.54
C ARG A 19 7.83 17.18 -7.99
N CYS A 20 9.01 16.65 -7.68
CA CYS A 20 9.08 15.29 -7.16
C CYS A 20 8.82 15.25 -5.66
N ARG A 21 7.64 14.78 -5.27
CA ARG A 21 7.25 14.60 -3.86
C ARG A 21 8.09 13.57 -3.10
N ARG A 22 8.93 12.77 -3.78
CA ARG A 22 9.89 11.84 -3.16
C ARG A 22 11.31 12.42 -3.04
N ASN A 23 11.60 13.57 -3.62
CA ASN A 23 12.94 14.15 -3.68
C ASN A 23 13.09 15.32 -2.70
N GLY A 24 13.37 14.99 -1.44
CA GLY A 24 14.06 15.90 -0.51
C GLY A 24 15.50 15.41 -0.27
N PRO A 25 16.35 16.16 0.44
CA PRO A 25 17.69 15.73 0.88
C PRO A 25 17.57 14.65 1.96
N HIS A 26 16.96 13.53 1.62
CA HIS A 26 16.87 12.36 2.47
C HIS A 26 18.10 11.50 2.22
N PRO A 27 18.59 10.78 3.25
CA PRO A 27 19.67 9.84 3.07
C PRO A 27 19.32 8.87 1.94
N HIS A 28 20.27 8.65 1.03
CA HIS A 28 20.12 7.65 -0.01
C HIS A 28 19.89 6.29 0.66
N ARG A 29 18.72 5.70 0.40
CA ARG A 29 18.43 4.31 0.75
C ARG A 29 18.36 3.53 -0.54
N SER A 30 18.95 2.35 -0.55
CA SER A 30 18.85 1.41 -1.65
C SER A 30 18.18 0.14 -1.18
N LEU A 31 17.27 -0.37 -2.01
CA LEU A 31 16.67 -1.68 -1.81
C LEU A 31 17.69 -2.71 -2.25
N PRO A 32 18.16 -3.61 -1.37
CA PRO A 32 19.10 -4.63 -1.79
C PRO A 32 18.51 -5.43 -2.96
N LEU A 33 19.30 -5.62 -4.01
CA LEU A 33 18.83 -6.23 -5.25
C LEU A 33 18.17 -7.60 -5.04
N ILE A 34 18.67 -8.41 -4.09
CA ILE A 34 18.07 -9.69 -3.72
C ILE A 34 16.65 -9.53 -3.15
N VAL A 35 16.40 -8.45 -2.40
CA VAL A 35 15.07 -8.12 -1.85
C VAL A 35 14.15 -7.67 -2.97
N ALA A 36 14.63 -6.85 -3.91
CA ALA A 36 13.88 -6.46 -5.09
C ALA A 36 13.51 -7.67 -5.97
N GLU A 37 14.45 -8.58 -6.21
CA GLU A 37 14.22 -9.83 -6.97
C GLU A 37 13.19 -10.74 -6.29
N SER A 38 13.24 -10.84 -4.95
CA SER A 38 12.26 -11.57 -4.16
C SER A 38 10.86 -10.93 -4.24
N ALA A 39 10.78 -9.60 -4.16
CA ALA A 39 9.52 -8.86 -4.28
C ALA A 39 8.85 -9.09 -5.65
N LEU A 40 9.63 -9.08 -6.74
CA LEU A 40 9.12 -9.33 -8.09
C LEU A 40 8.56 -10.75 -8.24
N ALA A 41 9.26 -11.75 -7.70
CA ALA A 41 8.77 -13.13 -7.72
C ALA A 41 7.51 -13.31 -6.86
N GLY A 42 7.46 -12.68 -5.68
CA GLY A 42 6.27 -12.69 -4.84
C GLY A 42 5.09 -11.99 -5.50
N ALA A 43 5.32 -10.88 -6.21
CA ALA A 43 4.28 -10.17 -6.93
C ALA A 43 3.68 -11.04 -8.05
N ALA A 44 4.51 -11.75 -8.82
CA ALA A 44 4.00 -12.69 -9.83
C ALA A 44 3.10 -13.77 -9.20
N ARG A 45 3.50 -14.35 -8.05
CA ARG A 45 2.70 -15.33 -7.30
C ARG A 45 1.39 -14.76 -6.74
N LEU A 46 1.36 -13.46 -6.41
CA LEU A 46 0.14 -12.76 -5.99
C LEU A 46 -0.77 -12.38 -7.16
N GLY A 47 -0.36 -12.65 -8.41
CA GLY A 47 -1.14 -12.40 -9.61
C GLY A 47 -0.88 -11.06 -10.28
N TYR A 48 0.18 -10.34 -9.90
CA TYR A 48 0.62 -9.16 -10.63
C TYR A 48 1.12 -9.57 -12.02
N GLN A 49 0.86 -8.73 -13.02
CA GLN A 49 1.20 -9.01 -14.42
C GLN A 49 2.24 -8.06 -14.98
N ARG A 50 2.45 -6.94 -14.28
CA ARG A 50 3.34 -5.86 -14.71
C ARG A 50 4.26 -5.48 -13.56
N ALA A 51 5.45 -5.04 -13.91
CA ALA A 51 6.40 -4.42 -12.98
C ALA A 51 6.86 -3.07 -13.51
N VAL A 52 6.92 -2.07 -12.64
CA VAL A 52 7.66 -0.84 -12.87
C VAL A 52 8.88 -0.86 -11.96
N ILE A 53 10.07 -0.69 -12.53
CA ILE A 53 11.31 -0.60 -11.77
C ILE A 53 11.77 0.86 -11.82
N ALA A 54 11.85 1.51 -10.67
CA ALA A 54 12.13 2.93 -10.53
C ALA A 54 13.36 3.21 -9.66
N GLY A 55 13.85 4.45 -9.71
CA GLY A 55 14.97 4.93 -8.88
C GLY A 55 16.32 4.56 -9.47
N VAL A 56 16.58 4.97 -10.72
CA VAL A 56 17.87 4.71 -11.37
C VAL A 56 18.76 5.96 -11.24
N SER A 57 19.83 5.84 -10.47
CA SER A 57 21.05 6.59 -10.76
C SER A 57 21.83 5.86 -11.87
N LEU A 58 22.77 6.53 -12.54
CA LEU A 58 23.64 5.87 -13.53
C LEU A 58 24.47 4.72 -12.92
N ALA A 59 24.76 4.78 -11.61
CA ALA A 59 25.50 3.76 -10.88
C ALA A 59 24.74 2.43 -10.74
N GLU A 60 23.41 2.44 -10.88
CA GLU A 60 22.53 1.29 -10.61
C GLU A 60 22.05 0.59 -11.88
N ARG A 61 22.60 0.94 -13.06
CA ARG A 61 22.22 0.30 -14.34
C ARG A 61 22.29 -1.21 -14.33
N THR A 62 23.34 -1.78 -13.69
CA THR A 62 23.50 -3.23 -13.58
C THR A 62 22.37 -3.88 -12.77
N ASP A 63 22.00 -3.24 -11.66
CA ASP A 63 20.97 -3.74 -10.75
C ASP A 63 19.58 -3.63 -11.39
N VAL A 64 19.30 -2.53 -12.08
CA VAL A 64 18.08 -2.33 -12.86
C VAL A 64 17.92 -3.40 -13.94
N GLU A 65 18.97 -3.67 -14.72
CA GLU A 65 18.92 -4.70 -15.76
C GLU A 65 18.79 -6.10 -15.17
N ARG A 66 19.40 -6.37 -14.01
CA ARG A 66 19.22 -7.64 -13.32
C ARG A 66 17.79 -7.80 -12.80
N ALA A 67 17.24 -6.79 -12.13
CA ALA A 67 15.85 -6.78 -11.68
C ALA A 67 14.86 -6.92 -12.86
N ARG A 68 15.14 -6.27 -14.00
CA ARG A 68 14.36 -6.41 -15.24
C ARG A 68 14.41 -7.84 -15.78
N ARG A 69 15.59 -8.47 -15.83
CA ARG A 69 15.73 -9.89 -16.23
C ARG A 69 14.93 -10.80 -15.30
N ARG A 70 15.02 -10.57 -13.99
CA ARG A 70 14.25 -11.32 -13.00
C ARG A 70 12.74 -11.18 -13.21
N ALA A 71 12.24 -9.96 -13.36
CA ALA A 71 10.81 -9.73 -13.60
C ALA A 71 10.31 -10.42 -14.87
N ARG A 72 11.11 -10.43 -15.95
CA ARG A 72 10.79 -11.18 -17.18
C ARG A 72 10.77 -12.69 -16.96
N ALA A 73 11.70 -13.23 -16.19
CA ALA A 73 11.71 -14.66 -15.83
C ALA A 73 10.45 -15.07 -15.05
N GLU A 74 9.84 -14.13 -14.33
CA GLU A 74 8.56 -14.30 -13.62
C GLU A 74 7.34 -13.93 -14.49
N ASN A 75 7.52 -13.78 -15.81
CA ASN A 75 6.48 -13.43 -16.79
C ASN A 75 5.79 -12.07 -16.55
N LEU A 76 6.47 -11.12 -15.90
CA LEU A 76 5.96 -9.76 -15.71
C LEU A 76 6.31 -8.89 -16.93
N ALA A 77 5.34 -8.12 -17.42
CA ALA A 77 5.61 -7.05 -18.39
C ALA A 77 6.29 -5.87 -17.68
N VAL A 78 7.54 -5.57 -18.07
CA VAL A 78 8.40 -4.63 -17.33
C VAL A 78 8.48 -3.26 -18.01
N LEU A 79 8.28 -2.20 -17.24
CA LEU A 79 8.63 -0.83 -17.56
C LEU A 79 9.76 -0.36 -16.61
N VAL A 80 10.82 0.23 -17.15
CA VAL A 80 11.88 0.83 -16.33
C VAL A 80 11.72 2.34 -16.38
N VAL A 81 11.63 2.99 -15.22
CA VAL A 81 11.49 4.44 -15.09
C VAL A 81 12.77 4.98 -14.46
N GLY A 82 13.61 5.57 -15.30
CA GLY A 82 14.82 6.24 -14.85
C GLY A 82 14.63 7.73 -14.62
N GLY A 83 15.45 8.32 -13.74
CA GLY A 83 15.56 9.78 -13.64
C GLY A 83 15.91 10.33 -15.01
N ALA A 84 14.97 11.09 -15.60
CA ALA A 84 15.24 11.81 -16.82
C ALA A 84 16.44 12.76 -16.58
N PRO A 85 17.36 12.91 -17.55
CA PRO A 85 18.36 13.97 -17.44
C PRO A 85 17.66 15.32 -17.22
N PRO A 86 18.27 16.26 -16.50
CA PRO A 86 17.69 17.57 -16.26
C PRO A 86 17.25 18.19 -17.62
N GLY A 87 15.95 18.48 -17.75
CA GLY A 87 15.35 19.04 -18.96
C GLY A 87 14.41 18.12 -19.75
N ALA A 88 14.39 16.81 -19.49
CA ALA A 88 13.41 15.92 -20.13
C ALA A 88 12.06 15.94 -19.37
N ALA A 89 10.97 16.22 -20.10
CA ALA A 89 9.61 16.28 -19.55
C ALA A 89 9.16 14.89 -19.07
N VAL A 90 9.10 14.69 -17.76
CA VAL A 90 8.73 13.43 -17.09
C VAL A 90 7.20 13.25 -16.99
N GLU A 91 6.42 13.93 -17.83
CA GLU A 91 4.98 14.12 -17.60
C GLU A 91 4.13 12.90 -17.97
N HIS A 92 4.71 11.84 -18.55
CA HIS A 92 3.96 10.73 -19.14
C HIS A 92 4.20 9.33 -18.54
N ALA A 93 5.17 9.15 -17.62
CA ALA A 93 5.51 7.81 -17.13
C ALA A 93 4.57 7.27 -16.02
N TRP A 94 3.81 8.16 -15.37
CA TRP A 94 2.92 7.80 -14.24
C TRP A 94 1.44 7.63 -14.62
N ASP A 95 1.13 7.61 -15.92
CA ASP A 95 -0.22 7.34 -16.43
C ASP A 95 -0.85 5.97 -16.02
N PRO A 96 -0.12 4.93 -15.52
CA PRO A 96 -0.79 3.70 -15.06
C PRO A 96 -1.76 3.89 -13.88
N MET A 97 -1.60 4.94 -13.05
CA MET A 97 -2.47 5.20 -11.91
C MET A 97 -3.79 5.90 -12.30
N THR A 98 -3.93 6.38 -13.53
CA THR A 98 -5.01 7.30 -13.93
C THR A 98 -6.31 6.59 -14.29
N ARG A 99 -6.27 5.26 -14.39
CA ARG A 99 -7.43 4.42 -14.76
C ARG A 99 -7.77 3.40 -13.67
N VAL A 100 -7.45 3.67 -12.41
CA VAL A 100 -7.84 2.79 -11.29
C VAL A 100 -9.35 2.89 -11.10
N HIS A 101 -10.06 1.93 -11.68
CA HIS A 101 -11.44 1.66 -11.31
C HIS A 101 -11.42 0.68 -10.12
N PRO A 102 -12.11 0.98 -9.01
CA PRO A 102 -12.27 0.03 -7.93
C PRO A 102 -12.96 -1.22 -8.48
N ILE A 103 -12.40 -2.40 -8.21
CA ILE A 103 -13.06 -3.67 -8.52
C ILE A 103 -13.99 -3.98 -7.34
N PRO A 104 -15.32 -4.05 -7.54
CA PRO A 104 -16.24 -4.44 -6.48
C PRO A 104 -15.87 -5.84 -5.98
N GLY A 105 -15.78 -5.99 -4.65
CA GLY A 105 -15.28 -7.17 -3.98
C GLY A 105 -16.06 -8.44 -4.33
N ALA A 106 -15.46 -9.29 -5.17
CA ALA A 106 -15.85 -10.67 -5.26
C ALA A 106 -15.24 -11.44 -4.08
N VAL A 107 -16.04 -12.22 -3.38
CA VAL A 107 -15.53 -13.23 -2.44
C VAL A 107 -14.66 -14.20 -3.24
N GLY A 108 -13.39 -14.38 -2.83
CA GLY A 108 -12.41 -15.17 -3.56
C GLY A 108 -11.56 -14.39 -4.57
N ALA A 109 -11.66 -13.06 -4.62
CA ALA A 109 -10.79 -12.22 -5.43
C ALA A 109 -9.30 -12.45 -5.10
N ARG A 110 -8.46 -12.45 -6.13
CA ARG A 110 -7.00 -12.55 -5.96
C ARG A 110 -6.47 -11.28 -5.27
N PHE A 111 -5.32 -11.37 -4.59
CA PHE A 111 -4.73 -10.22 -3.91
C PHE A 111 -4.57 -9.01 -4.84
N ALA A 112 -4.06 -9.24 -6.05
CA ALA A 112 -3.85 -8.19 -7.05
C ALA A 112 -5.16 -7.57 -7.59
N GLU A 113 -6.31 -8.22 -7.39
CA GLU A 113 -7.62 -7.64 -7.74
C GLU A 113 -8.09 -6.66 -6.64
N VAL A 114 -7.73 -6.92 -5.39
CA VAL A 114 -7.99 -6.02 -4.25
C VAL A 114 -7.00 -4.85 -4.23
N VAL A 115 -5.73 -5.14 -4.52
CA VAL A 115 -4.63 -4.16 -4.53
C VAL A 115 -4.03 -4.12 -5.94
N PRO A 116 -4.66 -3.39 -6.89
CA PRO A 116 -4.22 -3.41 -8.28
C PRO A 116 -2.88 -2.69 -8.51
N VAL A 117 -2.45 -1.86 -7.56
CA VAL A 117 -1.13 -1.22 -7.57
C VAL A 117 -0.46 -1.49 -6.23
N LEU A 118 0.76 -2.01 -6.26
CA LEU A 118 1.57 -2.26 -5.08
C LEU A 118 2.88 -1.48 -5.19
N ASP A 119 3.18 -0.64 -4.21
CA ASP A 119 4.41 0.16 -4.14
C ASP A 119 5.38 -0.48 -3.15
N VAL A 120 6.56 -0.84 -3.63
CA VAL A 120 7.70 -1.30 -2.84
C VAL A 120 8.74 -0.19 -2.84
N ALA A 121 8.92 0.44 -1.69
CA ALA A 121 9.88 1.52 -1.51
C ALA A 121 11.32 1.01 -1.38
N ALA A 122 12.26 1.95 -1.47
CA ALA A 122 13.68 1.64 -1.42
C ALA A 122 14.16 1.12 -0.05
N ASP A 123 13.39 1.33 1.01
CA ASP A 123 13.65 0.77 2.34
C ASP A 123 12.92 -0.54 2.61
N GLY A 124 12.35 -1.16 1.56
CA GLY A 124 11.63 -2.41 1.64
C GLY A 124 10.20 -2.28 2.16
N THR A 125 9.72 -1.07 2.48
CA THR A 125 8.32 -0.85 2.86
C THR A 125 7.40 -1.18 1.70
N VAL A 126 6.32 -1.91 1.97
CA VAL A 126 5.32 -2.30 0.98
C VAL A 126 3.98 -1.65 1.31
N ALA A 127 3.39 -0.94 0.36
CA ALA A 127 2.11 -0.26 0.52
C ALA A 127 1.19 -0.45 -0.70
N PRO A 128 -0.13 -0.54 -0.50
CA PRO A 128 -1.08 -0.45 -1.61
C PRO A 128 -1.03 0.95 -2.22
N PHE A 129 -0.99 1.04 -3.54
CA PHE A 129 -0.95 2.25 -4.37
C PHE A 129 0.31 3.12 -4.25
N SER A 130 0.63 3.58 -3.04
CA SER A 130 1.74 4.48 -2.77
C SER A 130 2.07 4.48 -1.29
N VAL A 131 3.35 4.62 -0.94
CA VAL A 131 3.78 4.85 0.45
C VAL A 131 3.20 6.10 1.11
N GLN A 132 2.55 7.00 0.36
CA GLN A 132 1.90 8.19 0.91
C GLN A 132 0.58 7.91 1.62
N ILE A 133 0.00 6.72 1.46
CA ILE A 133 -1.19 6.35 2.22
C ILE A 133 -0.85 6.17 3.70
N ALA A 134 -1.88 6.24 4.55
CA ALA A 134 -1.79 5.99 5.99
C ALA A 134 -0.92 4.75 6.33
N PRO A 135 0.11 4.89 7.18
CA PRO A 135 1.05 3.80 7.51
C PRO A 135 0.40 2.51 7.99
N ARG A 136 -0.73 2.59 8.71
CA ARG A 136 -1.49 1.42 9.16
C ARG A 136 -2.05 0.55 8.03
N LEU A 137 -2.13 1.08 6.80
CA LEU A 137 -2.54 0.34 5.61
C LEU A 137 -1.36 -0.25 4.85
N HIS A 138 -0.12 0.02 5.28
CA HIS A 138 1.06 -0.63 4.71
C HIS A 138 1.02 -2.12 5.05
N LEU A 139 1.57 -2.94 4.16
CA LEU A 139 1.68 -4.38 4.33
C LEU A 139 2.77 -4.75 5.34
N GLY A 140 3.78 -3.89 5.51
CA GLY A 140 4.95 -4.09 6.36
C GLY A 140 6.25 -3.94 5.56
N SER A 141 7.34 -4.55 6.04
CA SER A 141 8.65 -4.50 5.39
C SER A 141 9.08 -5.85 4.82
N LEU A 142 9.66 -5.84 3.62
CA LEU A 142 10.28 -7.02 3.01
C LEU A 142 11.53 -7.52 3.77
N HIS A 143 12.06 -6.71 4.69
CA HIS A 143 13.12 -7.14 5.61
C HIS A 143 12.60 -8.07 6.71
N GLU A 144 11.30 -8.05 6.99
CA GLU A 144 10.68 -8.82 8.06
C GLU A 144 10.07 -10.12 7.55
N ALA A 145 9.49 -10.11 6.34
CA ALA A 145 8.88 -11.30 5.75
C ALA A 145 8.79 -11.22 4.22
N PRO A 146 8.66 -12.37 3.53
CA PRO A 146 8.33 -12.40 2.11
C PRO A 146 7.01 -11.69 1.80
N LEU A 147 6.90 -11.17 0.57
CA LEU A 147 5.77 -10.37 0.14
C LEU A 147 4.43 -11.08 0.29
N GLU A 148 4.39 -12.39 0.07
CA GLU A 148 3.19 -13.22 0.14
C GLU A 148 2.69 -13.37 1.56
N ASP A 149 3.59 -13.45 2.52
CA ASP A 149 3.22 -13.54 3.93
C ASP A 149 2.75 -12.19 4.46
N LEU A 150 3.38 -11.10 4.02
CA LEU A 150 2.88 -9.75 4.27
C LEU A 150 1.47 -9.57 3.68
N ALA A 151 1.27 -9.94 2.42
CA ALA A 151 -0.01 -9.85 1.74
C ALA A 151 -1.09 -10.70 2.44
N ARG A 152 -0.76 -11.92 2.86
CA ARG A 152 -1.69 -12.83 3.55
C ARG A 152 -2.15 -12.29 4.90
N ARG A 153 -1.21 -11.78 5.72
CA ARG A 153 -1.52 -11.15 7.01
C ARG A 153 -2.37 -9.89 6.80
N TRP A 154 -1.92 -9.02 5.90
CA TRP A 154 -2.62 -7.79 5.57
C TRP A 154 -4.04 -8.04 5.05
N SER A 155 -4.25 -9.03 4.19
CA SER A 155 -5.58 -9.35 3.66
C SER A 155 -6.56 -9.78 4.73
N ARG A 156 -6.08 -10.47 5.78
CA ARG A 156 -6.89 -10.88 6.93
C ARG A 156 -7.28 -9.69 7.78
N ASP A 157 -6.35 -8.78 8.00
CA ASP A 157 -6.49 -7.77 9.06
C ASP A 157 -6.96 -6.40 8.55
N ARG A 158 -6.71 -6.07 7.27
CA ARG A 158 -6.80 -4.69 6.74
C ARG A 158 -7.52 -4.54 5.41
N ALA A 159 -7.92 -5.62 4.74
CA ALA A 159 -8.56 -5.52 3.43
C ALA A 159 -9.85 -4.69 3.44
N ASP A 160 -10.64 -4.78 4.51
CA ASP A 160 -11.88 -4.02 4.65
C ASP A 160 -11.64 -2.53 4.91
N ASP A 161 -10.59 -2.19 5.66
CA ASP A 161 -10.16 -0.79 5.86
C ASP A 161 -9.81 -0.15 4.51
N LEU A 162 -9.08 -0.88 3.64
CA LEU A 162 -8.76 -0.38 2.30
C LEU A 162 -10.00 -0.19 1.44
N ARG A 163 -10.95 -1.13 1.48
CA ARG A 163 -12.23 -1.01 0.75
C ARG A 163 -13.00 0.24 1.17
N LEU A 164 -13.04 0.53 2.48
CA LEU A 164 -13.66 1.74 3.00
C LEU A 164 -12.96 3.00 2.48
N VAL A 165 -11.62 3.02 2.50
CA VAL A 165 -10.82 4.14 1.98
C VAL A 165 -11.06 4.36 0.49
N LEU A 166 -11.09 3.29 -0.31
CA LEU A 166 -11.39 3.36 -1.74
C LEU A 166 -12.81 3.89 -1.99
N ALA A 167 -13.82 3.36 -1.27
CA ALA A 167 -15.19 3.83 -1.39
C ALA A 167 -15.30 5.34 -1.10
N ARG A 168 -14.61 5.83 -0.07
CA ARG A 168 -14.56 7.27 0.27
C ARG A 168 -13.81 8.10 -0.77
N ALA A 169 -12.71 7.60 -1.32
CA ALA A 169 -11.94 8.32 -2.33
C ALA A 169 -12.68 8.43 -3.67
N ILE A 170 -13.53 7.45 -4.00
CA ILE A 170 -14.27 7.40 -5.26
C ILE A 170 -15.62 8.13 -5.19
N ALA A 171 -16.27 8.17 -4.03
CA ALA A 171 -17.58 8.79 -3.86
C ALA A 171 -17.70 10.24 -4.41
N PRO A 172 -16.71 11.14 -4.24
CA PRO A 172 -16.76 12.50 -4.78
C PRO A 172 -16.74 12.58 -6.30
N HIS A 173 -16.32 11.52 -6.99
CA HIS A 173 -16.22 11.50 -8.45
C HIS A 173 -17.51 11.08 -9.14
N GLY A 174 -18.52 10.63 -8.37
CA GLY A 174 -19.82 10.19 -8.88
C GLY A 174 -19.71 9.03 -9.88
N ALA A 175 -20.86 8.47 -10.28
CA ALA A 175 -20.94 7.67 -11.49
C ALA A 175 -20.83 8.62 -12.69
N ALA A 176 -19.64 9.16 -12.95
CA ALA A 176 -19.42 9.94 -14.15
C ALA A 176 -19.85 9.09 -15.36
N PRO A 177 -20.65 9.65 -16.29
CA PRO A 177 -21.08 8.91 -17.48
C PRO A 177 -19.85 8.32 -18.17
N HIS A 178 -19.98 7.06 -18.55
CA HIS A 178 -18.88 6.16 -18.91
C HIS A 178 -17.82 6.83 -19.78
N GLY A 179 -16.62 7.04 -19.25
CA GLY A 179 -15.46 7.51 -20.01
C GLY A 179 -14.66 8.64 -19.36
N ALA A 180 -15.26 9.45 -18.48
CA ALA A 180 -14.54 10.48 -17.73
C ALA A 180 -14.06 9.93 -16.38
N GLY A 181 -12.99 9.13 -16.39
CA GLY A 181 -12.30 8.76 -15.15
C GLY A 181 -11.86 10.01 -14.36
N PRO A 182 -11.65 9.90 -13.04
CA PRO A 182 -11.15 11.02 -12.25
C PRO A 182 -9.84 11.54 -12.85
N ARG A 183 -9.65 12.87 -12.89
CA ARG A 183 -8.39 13.46 -13.36
C ARG A 183 -7.24 12.89 -12.52
N ALA A 184 -6.34 12.16 -13.19
CA ALA A 184 -5.12 11.52 -12.70
C ALA A 184 -4.52 12.07 -11.38
N GLY A 185 -4.22 13.37 -11.35
CA GLY A 185 -3.56 14.00 -10.21
C GLY A 185 -4.43 14.17 -8.97
N ARG A 186 -5.76 14.18 -9.12
CA ARG A 186 -6.69 14.39 -8.01
C ARG A 186 -7.01 13.08 -7.28
N TRP A 187 -7.13 11.98 -8.03
CA TRP A 187 -7.49 10.68 -7.45
C TRP A 187 -6.51 10.18 -6.39
N LEU A 188 -5.19 10.23 -6.64
CA LEU A 188 -4.20 9.82 -5.63
C LEU A 188 -4.24 10.74 -4.39
N ALA A 189 -4.45 12.04 -4.59
CA ALA A 189 -4.56 12.98 -3.48
C ALA A 189 -5.81 12.69 -2.62
N ASP A 190 -6.94 12.40 -3.27
CA ASP A 190 -8.19 12.03 -2.60
C ASP A 190 -8.06 10.68 -1.87
N LEU A 191 -7.35 9.71 -2.46
CA LEU A 191 -7.02 8.43 -1.82
C LEU A 191 -6.16 8.61 -0.57
N VAL A 192 -5.08 9.40 -0.68
CA VAL A 192 -4.21 9.73 0.45
C VAL A 192 -5.03 10.39 1.56
N ALA A 193 -5.80 11.43 1.24
CA ALA A 193 -6.66 12.12 2.21
C ALA A 193 -7.66 11.16 2.89
N ALA A 194 -8.34 10.31 2.11
CA ALA A 194 -9.28 9.33 2.65
C ALA A 194 -8.60 8.30 3.56
N SER A 195 -7.37 7.87 3.24
CA SER A 195 -6.61 6.90 4.04
C SER A 195 -6.30 7.42 5.45
N HIS A 196 -5.86 8.68 5.54
CA HIS A 196 -5.57 9.38 6.80
C HIS A 196 -6.84 9.68 7.60
N ALA A 197 -7.96 9.97 6.93
CA ALA A 197 -9.24 10.21 7.58
C ALA A 197 -9.84 8.98 8.28
N VAL A 198 -9.46 7.76 7.86
CA VAL A 198 -9.87 6.53 8.55
C VAL A 198 -8.90 6.21 9.71
N GLU A 199 -7.69 6.77 9.73
CA GLU A 199 -6.70 6.61 10.82
C GLU A 199 -7.02 7.48 12.04
N ALA A 200 -7.57 8.67 11.79
CA ALA A 200 -8.02 9.52 12.88
C ALA A 200 -9.00 8.72 13.76
N PRO A 201 -8.72 8.51 15.06
CA PRO A 201 -9.72 7.98 15.97
C PRO A 201 -10.95 8.86 15.80
N PRO A 202 -12.18 8.30 15.79
CA PRO A 202 -13.38 9.12 15.68
C PRO A 202 -13.22 10.20 16.73
N SER A 203 -13.01 11.44 16.29
CA SER A 203 -12.82 12.54 17.21
C SER A 203 -14.01 12.44 18.13
N ARG A 204 -13.78 12.27 19.45
CA ARG A 204 -14.84 12.32 20.44
C ARG A 204 -15.61 13.56 20.07
N ARG A 205 -16.80 13.40 19.47
CA ARG A 205 -17.61 14.52 18.99
C ARG A 205 -17.66 15.47 20.16
N ALA A 206 -17.04 16.63 19.99
CA ALA A 206 -16.92 17.61 21.05
C ALA A 206 -18.33 17.86 21.59
N GLY A 207 -18.51 17.53 22.87
CA GLY A 207 -19.64 17.87 23.73
C GLY A 207 -20.98 18.13 23.03
N GLY A 208 -21.65 17.08 22.57
CA GLY A 208 -23.10 17.06 22.74
C GLY A 208 -23.35 16.83 24.23
N ALA A 209 -23.82 17.84 24.95
CA ALA A 209 -24.19 17.75 26.36
C ALA A 209 -25.19 16.60 26.56
N ALA A 210 -24.68 15.43 26.97
CA ALA A 210 -25.52 14.34 27.42
C ALA A 210 -25.98 14.68 28.84
N SER A 211 -27.26 14.98 28.95
CA SER A 211 -28.01 14.96 30.19
C SER A 211 -27.66 13.70 30.98
N SER A 212 -27.18 13.89 32.20
CA SER A 212 -26.95 12.83 33.17
C SER A 212 -28.30 12.24 33.62
N GLU A 213 -28.86 11.31 32.87
CA GLU A 213 -29.79 10.34 33.46
C GLU A 213 -28.97 9.27 34.17
N ARG A 214 -28.96 9.38 35.50
CA ARG A 214 -28.43 8.38 36.42
C ARG A 214 -29.23 7.09 36.22
N PHE A 215 -28.61 6.08 35.64
CA PHE A 215 -29.02 4.70 35.87
C PHE A 215 -28.18 4.16 37.04
N ASP A 216 -28.77 4.16 38.22
CA ASP A 216 -28.30 3.38 39.36
C ASP A 216 -28.50 1.90 39.03
N ILE A 217 -27.42 1.24 38.60
CA ILE A 217 -27.37 -0.22 38.51
C ILE A 217 -26.77 -0.70 39.83
N GLU A 218 -27.64 -1.11 40.76
CA GLU A 218 -27.24 -1.91 41.91
C GLU A 218 -26.51 -3.17 41.43
N ARG A 219 -25.23 -3.28 41.77
CA ARG A 219 -24.46 -4.52 41.58
C ARG A 219 -24.83 -5.52 42.68
N PRO A 220 -25.22 -6.75 42.35
CA PRO A 220 -25.22 -7.82 43.33
C PRO A 220 -23.77 -8.09 43.73
N LYS A 221 -23.47 -7.86 45.02
CA LYS A 221 -22.35 -8.49 45.69
C LYS A 221 -22.67 -9.98 45.83
N ASP A 222 -21.63 -10.79 45.79
CA ASP A 222 -21.62 -12.21 46.17
C ASP A 222 -21.96 -13.22 45.08
N ARG A 223 -20.91 -13.72 44.42
CA ARG A 223 -20.57 -15.16 44.33
C ARG A 223 -19.53 -15.34 43.25
N TRP A 224 -18.28 -15.59 43.64
CA TRP A 224 -17.39 -16.54 42.95
C TRP A 224 -16.29 -16.91 43.95
N GLN A 225 -16.61 -17.83 44.85
CA GLN A 225 -15.60 -18.59 45.59
C GLN A 225 -15.13 -19.75 44.70
N GLY A 226 -13.82 -19.77 44.45
CA GLY A 226 -12.97 -20.96 44.43
C GLY A 226 -13.30 -22.09 43.46
N VAL A 227 -12.48 -22.23 42.41
CA VAL A 227 -11.98 -23.55 41.99
C VAL A 227 -10.50 -23.44 41.62
N THR A 228 -9.65 -23.97 42.50
CA THR A 228 -8.23 -24.26 42.28
C THR A 228 -8.02 -25.74 41.97
N ARG A 229 -7.03 -26.04 41.10
CA ARG A 229 -6.36 -27.33 40.80
C ARG A 229 -7.18 -28.31 39.91
N ALA A 230 -6.58 -29.10 39.01
CA ALA A 230 -5.28 -29.76 39.08
C ALA A 230 -4.62 -30.06 37.72
N ARG A 231 -3.29 -30.24 37.77
CA ARG A 231 -2.41 -30.84 36.77
C ARG A 231 -2.86 -32.25 36.36
N ARG A 232 -2.59 -32.65 35.11
CA ARG A 232 -1.97 -33.95 34.81
C ARG A 232 -1.23 -33.93 33.48
N ALA A 233 0.01 -34.41 33.54
CA ALA A 233 0.86 -34.77 32.44
C ALA A 233 0.50 -36.18 31.94
N THR A 234 0.67 -36.41 30.64
CA THR A 234 0.81 -37.72 30.00
C THR A 234 1.78 -37.50 28.83
N LYS A 235 3.01 -37.98 29.00
CA LYS A 235 3.60 -39.16 28.33
C LYS A 235 4.05 -38.86 26.92
#